data_AF-A0A2G1XX77-F1
#
_entry.id   AF-A0A2G1XX77-F1
#
_cell.length_a   1.000
_cell.length_b   1.000
_cell.length_c   1.000
_cell.angle_alpha   90.00
_cell.angle_beta   90.00
_cell.angle_gamma   90.00
#
_symmetry.space_group_name_H-M   'P 1'
#
loop_
_entity.id
_entity.type
_entity.pdbx_description
1 polymer ?
#
loop_
_entity_poly.entity_id
_entity_poly.type
_entity_poly.pdbx_seq_one_letter_code
_entity_poly.pdbx_strand_id
1 'polypeptide(L)'
;MQTLTLANIYELQGLKEEALDIYKAVLKKDPNNSDAKIAIRRLSGMRKKFLNVNQEMKDYFLKMENEVEFNEFERWLLKAWN
;
A
#
# COMPACT_ATOMS: atom_id res chain seq x y z
N MET A 1 -28.76 6.55 2.98
CA MET A 1 -28.06 5.36 2.44
C MET A 1 -26.56 5.61 2.53
N GLN A 2 -25.77 4.69 3.09
CA GLN A 2 -24.30 4.76 3.04
C GLN A 2 -23.86 4.33 1.64
N THR A 3 -23.18 5.22 0.92
CA THR A 3 -22.73 5.01 -0.45
C THR A 3 -21.21 5.14 -0.53
N LEU A 4 -20.63 4.50 -1.56
CA LEU A 4 -19.20 4.57 -1.82
C LEU A 4 -18.73 6.02 -2.07
N THR A 5 -19.56 6.82 -2.72
CA THR A 5 -19.32 8.24 -2.99
C THR A 5 -19.21 9.06 -1.70
N LEU A 6 -20.07 8.81 -0.70
CA LEU A 6 -20.01 9.52 0.58
C LEU A 6 -18.70 9.22 1.32
N ALA A 7 -18.27 7.96 1.34
CA ALA A 7 -17.00 7.56 1.95
C ALA A 7 -15.80 8.24 1.25
N ASN A 8 -15.80 8.30 -0.08
CA ASN A 8 -14.77 9.00 -0.86
C ASN A 8 -14.71 10.50 -0.51
N ILE A 9 -15.85 11.17 -0.37
CA ILE A 9 -15.88 12.60 -0.01
C ILE A 9 -15.26 12.82 1.37
N TYR A 10 -15.63 12.00 2.35
CA TYR A 10 -15.10 12.10 3.71
C TYR A 10 -13.58 11.82 3.73
N GLU A 11 -13.13 10.84 2.96
CA GLU A 11 -11.71 10.54 2.81
C GLU A 11 -10.94 11.74 2.23
N LEU A 12 -11.47 12.40 1.19
CA LEU A 12 -10.85 13.59 0.58
C LEU A 12 -10.82 14.79 1.54
N GLN A 13 -11.78 14.88 2.46
CA GLN A 13 -11.81 15.90 3.52
C GLN A 13 -10.85 15.59 4.69
N GLY A 14 -10.19 14.43 4.67
CA GLY A 14 -9.31 14.00 5.75
C GLY A 14 -10.02 13.29 6.91
N LEU A 15 -11.35 13.11 6.83
CA LEU A 15 -12.20 12.40 7.78
C LEU A 15 -12.07 10.88 7.57
N LYS A 16 -10.86 10.37 7.83
CA LYS A 16 -10.46 9.02 7.47
C LYS A 16 -11.17 7.94 8.28
N GLU A 17 -11.47 8.21 9.55
CA GLU A 17 -12.15 7.25 10.43
C GLU A 17 -13.62 7.09 10.02
N GLU A 18 -14.30 8.21 9.76
CA GLU A 18 -15.68 8.24 9.31
C GLU A 18 -15.83 7.61 7.92
N ALA A 19 -14.89 7.90 7.01
CA ALA A 19 -14.83 7.24 5.71
C ALA A 19 -14.66 5.72 5.85
N LEU A 20 -13.77 5.27 6.74
CA LEU A 20 -13.52 3.84 6.99
C LEU A 20 -14.78 3.12 7.45
N ASP A 21 -15.57 3.72 8.35
CA ASP A 21 -16.80 3.13 8.85
C ASP A 21 -17.88 3.01 7.77
N ILE A 22 -17.97 3.99 6.87
CA ILE A 22 -18.87 3.92 5.71
C ILE A 22 -18.41 2.80 4.76
N TYR A 23 -17.11 2.69 4.45
CA TYR A 23 -16.61 1.61 3.58
C TYR A 23 -16.86 0.22 4.19
N LYS A 24 -16.69 0.05 5.51
CA LYS A 24 -17.02 -1.21 6.20
C LYS A 24 -18.51 -1.53 6.05
N ALA A 25 -19.37 -0.54 6.19
CA ALA A 25 -20.82 -0.74 6.06
C ALA A 25 -21.25 -1.03 4.60
N VAL A 26 -20.57 -0.47 3.61
CA VAL A 26 -20.73 -0.85 2.20
C VAL A 26 -20.37 -2.32 2.00
N LEU A 27 -19.23 -2.79 2.53
CA LEU A 27 -18.85 -4.21 2.43
C LEU A 27 -19.78 -5.17 3.16
N LYS A 28 -20.44 -4.74 4.24
CA LYS A 28 -21.47 -5.56 4.89
C LYS A 28 -22.67 -5.81 3.99
N LYS A 29 -22.98 -4.89 3.08
CA LYS A 29 -24.11 -5.00 2.13
C LYS A 29 -23.70 -5.66 0.82
N ASP A 30 -22.52 -5.32 0.33
CA ASP A 30 -21.92 -5.87 -0.87
C ASP A 30 -20.48 -6.35 -0.55
N PRO A 31 -20.33 -7.60 -0.10
CA PRO A 31 -19.03 -8.17 0.24
C PRO A 31 -18.06 -8.26 -0.94
N ASN A 32 -18.53 -8.12 -2.19
CA ASN A 32 -17.71 -8.22 -3.39
C ASN A 32 -17.23 -6.87 -3.92
N ASN A 33 -17.65 -5.76 -3.29
CA ASN A 33 -17.23 -4.42 -3.68
C ASN A 33 -15.70 -4.25 -3.59
N SER A 34 -15.03 -4.22 -4.74
CA SER A 34 -13.56 -4.09 -4.83
C SER A 34 -13.07 -2.75 -4.29
N ASP A 35 -13.80 -1.68 -4.56
CA ASP A 35 -13.39 -0.32 -4.23
C ASP A 35 -13.38 -0.10 -2.71
N ALA A 36 -14.42 -0.60 -2.02
CA ALA A 36 -14.49 -0.54 -0.57
C ALA A 36 -13.39 -1.39 0.10
N LYS A 37 -13.02 -2.56 -0.46
CA LYS A 37 -11.87 -3.36 0.04
C LYS A 37 -10.56 -2.59 -0.10
N ILE A 38 -10.33 -1.97 -1.27
CA ILE A 38 -9.13 -1.19 -1.55
C ILE A 38 -9.03 0.01 -0.60
N ALA A 39 -10.13 0.74 -0.43
CA ALA A 39 -10.19 1.91 0.44
C ALA A 39 -9.94 1.55 1.90
N ILE A 40 -10.55 0.48 2.43
CA ILE A 40 -10.28 0.03 3.80
C ILE A 40 -8.82 -0.36 3.98
N ARG A 41 -8.21 -1.10 3.04
CA ARG A 41 -6.79 -1.45 3.13
C ARG A 41 -5.89 -0.20 3.17
N ARG A 42 -6.22 0.82 2.36
CA ARG A 42 -5.50 2.10 2.33
C ARG A 42 -5.65 2.86 3.65
N LEU A 43 -6.88 2.97 4.16
CA LEU A 43 -7.22 3.78 5.33
C LEU A 43 -6.89 3.12 6.66
N SER A 44 -6.96 1.78 6.76
CA SER A 44 -6.60 1.03 7.96
C SER A 44 -5.11 1.07 8.29
N GLY A 45 -4.28 1.73 7.46
CA GLY A 45 -2.84 1.79 7.68
C GLY A 45 -2.15 0.42 7.60
N MET A 46 -2.85 -0.61 7.09
CA MET A 46 -2.25 -1.90 6.78
C MET A 46 -1.27 -1.73 5.62
N ARG A 47 -0.07 -1.26 5.96
CA ARG A 47 1.08 -1.35 5.07
C ARG A 47 1.28 -2.84 4.78
N LYS A 48 1.42 -3.16 3.51
CA LYS A 48 1.88 -4.47 3.07
C LYS A 48 3.20 -4.73 3.81
N LYS A 49 3.19 -5.62 4.81
CA LYS A 49 4.44 -6.05 5.45
C LYS A 49 5.15 -6.92 4.43
N PHE A 50 6.20 -6.39 3.83
CA PHE A 50 7.09 -7.17 3.00
C PHE A 50 7.98 -7.99 3.95
N LEU A 51 7.54 -9.21 4.26
CA LEU A 51 8.18 -10.05 5.28
C LEU A 51 9.54 -10.58 4.85
N ASN A 52 9.79 -10.66 3.54
CA ASN A 52 11.00 -11.26 2.96
C ASN A 52 11.88 -10.21 2.25
N VAL A 53 11.89 -8.97 2.73
CA VAL A 53 12.81 -7.95 2.19
C VAL A 53 14.23 -8.29 2.64
N ASN A 54 15.14 -8.41 1.68
CA ASN A 54 16.57 -8.46 1.96
C ASN A 54 16.98 -7.09 2.56
N GLN A 55 17.19 -7.05 3.88
CA GLN A 55 17.52 -5.81 4.59
C GLN A 55 18.91 -5.30 4.22
N GLU A 56 19.87 -6.18 3.96
CA GLU A 56 21.23 -5.80 3.58
C GLU A 56 21.21 -5.02 2.25
N MET A 57 20.47 -5.52 1.26
CA MET A 57 20.36 -4.88 -0.05
C MET A 57 19.51 -3.61 -0.02
N LYS A 58 18.51 -3.57 0.87
CA LYS A 58 17.79 -2.33 1.15
C LYS A 58 18.71 -1.27 1.76
N ASP A 59 19.56 -1.64 2.71
CA ASP A 59 20.49 -0.71 3.35
C ASP A 59 21.60 -0.28 2.38
N TYR A 60 22.05 -1.19 1.51
CA TYR A 60 22.98 -0.89 0.42
C TYR A 60 22.38 0.16 -0.54
N PHE A 61 21.14 -0.04 -0.98
CA PHE A 61 20.42 0.93 -1.82
C PHE A 61 20.31 2.32 -1.17
N LEU A 62 20.19 2.41 0.15
CA LEU A 62 20.10 3.70 0.85
C LEU A 62 21.45 4.42 0.98
N LYS A 63 22.57 3.70 0.85
CA LYS A 63 23.94 4.21 1.09
C LYS A 63 24.75 4.41 -0.18
N MET A 64 24.35 3.81 -1.30
CA MET A 64 25.08 3.92 -2.56
C MET A 64 25.09 5.37 -3.07
N GLU A 65 26.23 5.80 -3.56
CA GLU A 65 26.46 7.18 -4.05
C GLU A 65 27.11 7.21 -5.43
N ASN A 66 27.73 6.11 -5.87
CA ASN A 66 28.49 6.07 -7.13
C ASN A 66 27.95 5.07 -8.15
N GLU A 67 28.25 5.33 -9.43
CA GLU A 67 27.77 4.56 -10.58
C GLU A 67 28.15 3.06 -10.50
N VAL A 68 29.27 2.73 -9.87
CA VAL A 68 29.71 1.34 -9.71
C VAL A 68 28.77 0.59 -8.76
N GLU A 69 28.43 1.19 -7.63
CA GLU A 69 27.49 0.62 -6.65
C GLU A 69 26.08 0.45 -7.23
N PHE A 70 25.61 1.41 -8.04
CA PHE A 70 24.34 1.28 -8.77
C PHE A 70 24.35 0.05 -9.70
N ASN A 71 25.42 -0.12 -10.48
CA ASN A 71 25.57 -1.27 -11.38
C ASN A 71 25.64 -2.61 -10.62
N GLU A 72 26.25 -2.64 -9.44
CA GLU A 72 26.28 -3.84 -8.58
C GLU A 72 24.89 -4.17 -8.03
N PHE A 73 24.14 -3.17 -7.57
CA PHE A 73 22.77 -3.35 -7.13
C PHE A 73 21.86 -3.86 -8.25
N GLU A 74 21.99 -3.33 -9.46
CA GLU A 74 21.24 -3.79 -10.64
C GLU A 74 21.57 -5.26 -10.98
N ARG A 75 22.85 -5.64 -10.95
CA ARG A 75 23.26 -7.03 -11.17
C ARG A 75 22.66 -7.97 -10.12
N TRP A 76 22.61 -7.54 -8.86
CA TRP A 76 21.96 -8.32 -7.81
C TRP A 76 20.45 -8.47 -8.07
N LEU A 77 19.77 -7.39 -8.44
CA LEU A 77 18.36 -7.44 -8.81
C LEU A 77 18.11 -8.43 -9.95
N LEU A 78 18.92 -8.43 -11.00
CA LEU A 78 18.77 -9.36 -12.13
C LEU A 78 18.99 -10.84 -11.74
N LYS A 79 19.92 -11.12 -10.82
CA LYS A 79 20.15 -12.49 -10.32
C LYS A 79 18.99 -13.05 -9.51
N ALA A 80 18.22 -12.20 -8.83
CA ALA A 80 17.10 -12.64 -8.01
C ALA A 80 15.90 -13.17 -8.80
N TRP A 81 15.91 -13.06 -10.13
CA TRP A 81 14.81 -13.45 -11.03
C TRP A 81 15.12 -14.69 -11.87
N ASN A 82 16.31 -15.29 -11.70
CA ASN A 82 16.71 -16.58 -12.28
C ASN A 82 16.62 -17.69 -11.22
#